data_AF-A0A8X7WNM7-F1
#
_entry.id   AF-A0A8X7WNM7-F1
#
_cell.length_a   1.000
_cell.length_b   1.000
_cell.length_c   1.000
_cell.angle_alpha   90.00
_cell.angle_beta   90.00
_cell.angle_gamma   90.00
#
_symmetry.space_group_name_H-M   'P 1'
#
loop_
_entity.id
_entity.type
_entity.pdbx_description
1 polymer ?
#
loop_
_entity_poly.entity_id
_entity_poly.type
_entity_poly.pdbx_seq_one_letter_code
_entity_poly.pdbx_strand_id
1 'polypeptide(L)'
;MAFQPNSDTTPPSYVAPRPWWSRPMTTVPPPSERRATSKECAAMCAPSCGGFFTVVVVLLIFVFIDKAHFHAKISLQSLAVSSATWQGDFLVKNPSSRYSIYYDRDGAAVRLGSLNVAVLNITSQPVSKDHTAFSLFFVADGNRSDVVSGELVVELGAKHKLYVDYDKAGHFNIRCQNVARGRGRIICDSSLHILSCFL
;
A
#
# COMPACT_ATOMS: atom_id res chain seq x y z
N MET A 1 83.13 10.48 -43.46
CA MET A 1 81.67 10.78 -43.46
C MET A 1 80.96 9.59 -42.86
N ALA A 2 80.35 9.76 -41.69
CA ALA A 2 79.55 8.73 -41.03
C ALA A 2 78.23 9.39 -40.61
N PHE A 3 77.11 8.83 -41.06
CA PHE A 3 75.77 9.24 -40.65
C PHE A 3 75.49 8.69 -39.23
N GLN A 4 75.16 9.56 -38.29
CA GLN A 4 74.51 9.18 -37.03
C GLN A 4 73.00 9.43 -37.14
N PRO A 5 72.13 8.43 -36.92
CA PRO A 5 70.71 8.69 -36.70
C PRO A 5 70.47 9.03 -35.22
N ASN A 6 69.86 10.18 -34.97
CA ASN A 6 69.27 10.51 -33.67
C ASN A 6 68.20 9.48 -33.31
N SER A 7 68.35 8.84 -32.16
CA SER A 7 67.33 7.96 -31.57
C SER A 7 66.64 8.69 -30.42
N ASP A 8 65.93 9.78 -30.74
CA ASP A 8 64.94 10.34 -29.81
C ASP A 8 63.70 9.44 -29.84
N THR A 9 63.67 8.48 -28.91
CA THR A 9 62.47 7.68 -28.66
C THR A 9 61.61 8.41 -27.64
N THR A 10 60.73 9.28 -28.12
CA THR A 10 59.63 9.83 -27.32
C THR A 10 58.73 8.69 -26.83
N PRO A 11 58.44 8.55 -25.52
CA PRO A 11 57.53 7.50 -25.06
C PRO A 11 56.10 7.82 -25.56
N PRO A 12 55.35 6.84 -26.10
CA PRO A 12 53.98 7.10 -26.53
C PRO A 12 53.10 7.38 -25.30
N SER A 13 52.68 8.63 -25.15
CA SER A 13 51.81 9.17 -24.08
C SER A 13 50.33 8.73 -24.18
N TYR A 14 50.05 7.53 -24.69
CA TYR A 14 48.67 7.04 -24.82
C TYR A 14 48.49 5.68 -24.15
N VAL A 15 48.52 5.69 -22.82
CA VAL A 15 47.95 4.58 -22.04
C VAL A 15 46.44 4.82 -21.96
N ALA A 16 45.67 4.05 -22.72
CA ALA A 16 44.21 4.04 -22.62
C ALA A 16 43.78 3.79 -21.17
N PRO A 17 42.76 4.49 -20.63
CA PRO A 17 42.26 4.23 -19.28
C PRO A 17 41.87 2.76 -19.17
N ARG A 18 42.58 2.00 -18.32
CA ARG A 18 42.23 0.59 -18.11
C ARG A 18 40.81 0.52 -17.54
N PRO A 19 39.95 -0.35 -18.09
CA PRO A 19 38.62 -0.55 -17.54
C PRO A 19 38.67 -0.92 -16.06
N TRP A 20 37.70 -0.45 -15.28
CA TRP A 20 37.71 -0.61 -13.83
C TRP A 20 37.69 -2.09 -13.38
N TRP A 21 37.18 -2.99 -14.23
CA TRP A 21 37.19 -4.44 -14.03
C TRP A 21 38.54 -5.12 -14.32
N SER A 22 39.51 -4.41 -14.92
CA SER A 22 40.86 -4.92 -15.21
C SER A 22 41.86 -4.65 -14.09
N ARG A 23 41.43 -4.04 -12.98
CA ARG A 23 42.31 -3.82 -11.83
C ARG A 23 42.49 -5.14 -11.08
N PRO A 24 43.74 -5.56 -10.79
CA PRO A 24 43.96 -6.73 -9.96
C PRO A 24 43.26 -6.50 -8.62
N MET A 25 42.47 -7.49 -8.20
CA MET A 25 41.89 -7.50 -6.86
C MET A 25 43.05 -7.38 -5.89
N THR A 26 43.04 -6.33 -5.06
CA THR A 26 44.02 -6.18 -4.00
C THR A 26 43.92 -7.41 -3.11
N THR A 27 44.88 -8.31 -3.22
CA THR A 27 44.99 -9.49 -2.36
C THR A 27 45.32 -8.98 -0.97
N VAL A 28 44.33 -9.00 -0.07
CA VAL A 28 44.54 -8.69 1.34
C VAL A 28 45.46 -9.78 1.90
N PRO A 29 46.63 -9.42 2.45
CA PRO A 29 47.53 -10.41 3.02
C PRO A 29 46.84 -11.14 4.18
N PRO A 30 47.19 -12.41 4.43
CA PRO A 30 46.54 -13.21 5.45
C PRO A 30 46.60 -12.53 6.82
N PRO A 31 45.54 -12.62 7.65
CA PRO A 31 45.44 -11.92 8.94
C PRO A 31 46.59 -12.23 9.92
N SER A 32 47.32 -13.32 9.69
CA SER A 32 48.46 -13.77 10.49
C SER A 32 49.73 -12.93 10.30
N GLU A 33 49.84 -12.14 9.23
CA GLU A 33 51.09 -11.43 8.89
C GLU A 33 51.11 -9.96 9.34
N ARG A 34 49.93 -9.32 9.48
CA ARG A 34 49.83 -7.90 9.84
C ARG A 34 48.43 -7.54 10.33
N ARG A 35 48.33 -6.63 11.32
CA ARG A 35 47.05 -6.00 11.67
C ARG A 35 46.52 -5.17 10.50
N ALA A 36 45.29 -5.42 10.10
CA ALA A 36 44.61 -4.66 9.05
C ALA A 36 44.60 -3.16 9.40
N THR A 37 44.92 -2.32 8.41
CA THR A 37 44.79 -0.87 8.54
C THR A 37 43.31 -0.47 8.55
N SER A 38 42.97 0.67 9.15
CA SER A 38 41.57 1.15 9.22
C SER A 38 40.89 1.24 7.86
N LYS A 39 41.66 1.53 6.80
CA LYS A 39 41.20 1.53 5.40
C LYS A 39 40.83 0.14 4.88
N GLU A 40 41.57 -0.90 5.27
CA GLU A 40 41.31 -2.29 4.87
C GLU A 40 40.11 -2.87 5.63
N CYS A 41 39.94 -2.54 6.91
CA CYS A 41 38.71 -2.85 7.65
C CYS A 41 37.50 -2.16 7.02
N ALA A 42 37.62 -0.87 6.68
CA ALA A 42 36.53 -0.15 6.02
C ALA A 42 36.18 -0.76 4.65
N ALA A 43 37.17 -1.18 3.87
CA ALA A 43 36.94 -1.85 2.58
C ALA A 43 36.25 -3.21 2.73
N MET A 44 36.52 -3.93 3.82
CA MET A 44 35.88 -5.22 4.13
C MET A 44 34.44 -5.06 4.62
N CYS A 45 34.14 -3.99 5.37
CA CYS A 45 32.79 -3.71 5.86
C CYS A 45 31.92 -2.96 4.83
N ALA A 46 32.53 -2.31 3.82
CA ALA A 46 31.81 -1.55 2.79
C ALA A 46 30.72 -2.35 2.04
N PRO A 47 30.93 -3.62 1.63
CA PRO A 47 29.89 -4.43 0.99
C PRO A 47 28.72 -4.72 1.94
N SER A 48 29.02 -4.97 3.22
CA SER A 48 28.03 -5.28 4.26
C SER A 48 27.14 -4.08 4.56
N CYS A 49 27.76 -2.90 4.72
CA CYS A 49 27.03 -1.66 4.95
C CYS A 49 26.20 -1.27 3.73
N GLY A 50 26.75 -1.38 2.51
CA GLY A 50 26.01 -1.10 1.28
C GLY A 50 24.78 -1.99 1.11
N GLY A 51 24.93 -3.30 1.36
CA GLY A 51 23.82 -4.26 1.30
C GLY A 51 22.76 -4.02 2.39
N PHE A 52 23.18 -3.65 3.61
CA PHE A 52 22.22 -3.31 4.67
C PHE A 52 21.44 -2.04 4.32
N PHE A 53 22.11 -0.99 3.85
CA PHE A 53 21.45 0.25 3.44
C PHE A 53 20.49 0.03 2.27
N THR A 54 20.83 -0.80 1.29
CA THR A 54 19.90 -1.09 0.18
C THR A 54 18.67 -1.85 0.67
N VAL A 55 18.83 -2.84 1.55
CA VAL A 55 17.69 -3.56 2.16
C VAL A 55 16.80 -2.60 2.97
N VAL A 56 17.40 -1.74 3.80
CA VAL A 56 16.66 -0.74 4.58
C VAL A 56 15.93 0.25 3.67
N VAL A 57 16.59 0.77 2.63
CA VAL A 57 15.96 1.69 1.67
C VAL A 57 14.82 1.03 0.92
N VAL A 58 14.98 -0.22 0.48
CA VAL A 58 13.91 -0.98 -0.18
C VAL A 58 12.72 -1.19 0.77
N LEU A 59 12.98 -1.57 2.02
CA LEU A 59 11.94 -1.69 3.05
C LEU A 59 11.23 -0.35 3.28
N LEU A 60 11.97 0.75 3.40
CA LEU A 60 11.40 2.08 3.57
C LEU A 60 10.55 2.50 2.36
N ILE A 61 11.02 2.28 1.13
CA ILE A 61 10.24 2.54 -0.10
C ILE A 61 8.94 1.74 -0.05
N PHE A 62 9.00 0.46 0.30
CA PHE A 62 7.82 -0.37 0.45
C PHE A 62 6.86 0.14 1.54
N VAL A 63 7.34 0.70 2.64
CA VAL A 63 6.51 1.28 3.72
C VAL A 63 5.90 2.62 3.31
N PHE A 64 6.66 3.49 2.63
CA PHE A 64 6.19 4.81 2.22
C PHE A 64 5.20 4.77 1.05
N ILE A 65 5.37 3.83 0.11
CA ILE A 65 4.41 3.63 -0.99
C ILE A 65 3.02 3.26 -0.45
N ASP A 66 2.94 2.50 0.64
CA ASP A 66 1.64 2.14 1.24
C ASP A 66 0.90 3.31 1.85
N LYS A 67 1.62 4.29 2.42
CA LYS A 67 0.99 5.50 2.96
C LYS A 67 0.44 6.40 1.86
N ALA A 68 0.96 6.28 0.64
CA ALA A 68 0.76 7.30 -0.37
C ALA A 68 -0.65 7.26 -0.97
N HIS A 69 -1.20 6.12 -1.42
CA HIS A 69 -2.40 6.17 -2.26
C HIS A 69 -3.30 4.93 -2.12
N PHE A 70 -3.99 4.86 -0.98
CA PHE A 70 -4.98 3.82 -0.76
C PHE A 70 -6.35 4.16 -1.40
N HIS A 71 -6.38 4.16 -2.74
CA HIS A 71 -7.57 4.45 -3.54
C HIS A 71 -8.45 3.20 -3.73
N ALA A 72 -8.99 2.67 -2.63
CA ALA A 72 -10.15 1.80 -2.76
C ALA A 72 -11.29 2.66 -3.30
N LYS A 73 -11.66 2.43 -4.56
CA LYS A 73 -12.79 3.09 -5.23
C LYS A 73 -14.04 2.26 -5.00
N ILE A 74 -15.13 2.91 -4.66
CA ILE A 74 -16.43 2.26 -4.53
C ILE A 74 -17.36 2.67 -5.66
N SER A 75 -18.20 1.73 -6.07
CA SER A 75 -19.32 1.98 -6.96
C SER A 75 -20.57 1.38 -6.32
N LEU A 76 -21.59 2.21 -6.11
CA LEU A 76 -22.91 1.74 -5.72
C LEU A 76 -23.58 1.14 -6.96
N GLN A 77 -23.90 -0.16 -6.90
CA GLN A 77 -24.57 -0.88 -7.97
C GLN A 77 -26.08 -0.67 -7.89
N SER A 78 -26.64 -0.88 -6.70
CA SER A 78 -28.08 -0.84 -6.48
C SER A 78 -28.36 -0.43 -5.03
N LEU A 79 -29.46 0.28 -4.82
CA LEU A 79 -29.99 0.54 -3.49
C LEU A 79 -31.49 0.30 -3.54
N ALA A 80 -31.93 -0.78 -2.91
CA ALA A 80 -33.32 -1.17 -2.82
C ALA A 80 -33.83 -0.98 -1.40
N VAL A 81 -35.12 -0.62 -1.28
CA VAL A 81 -35.78 -0.46 0.02
C VAL A 81 -37.05 -1.27 0.03
N SER A 82 -37.11 -2.28 0.90
CA SER A 82 -38.28 -3.15 1.08
C SER A 82 -38.87 -2.96 2.46
N SER A 83 -40.03 -2.29 2.53
CA SER A 83 -40.77 -1.92 3.75
C SER A 83 -39.96 -1.11 4.79
N ALA A 84 -39.09 -1.76 5.56
CA ALA A 84 -38.21 -1.20 6.58
C ALA A 84 -36.73 -1.64 6.41
N THR A 85 -36.47 -2.59 5.51
CA THR A 85 -35.14 -3.11 5.22
C THR A 85 -34.55 -2.41 4.01
N TRP A 86 -33.34 -1.91 4.16
CA TRP A 86 -32.53 -1.38 3.10
C TRP A 86 -31.54 -2.44 2.65
N GLN A 87 -31.37 -2.57 1.34
CA GLN A 87 -30.38 -3.40 0.69
C GLN A 87 -29.52 -2.51 -0.21
N GLY A 88 -28.24 -2.39 0.11
CA GLY A 88 -27.27 -1.70 -0.74
C GLY A 88 -26.29 -2.70 -1.33
N ASP A 89 -26.22 -2.76 -2.66
CA ASP A 89 -25.23 -3.56 -3.38
C ASP A 89 -24.08 -2.65 -3.82
N PHE A 90 -22.87 -3.01 -3.41
CA PHE A 90 -21.68 -2.22 -3.65
C PHE A 90 -20.62 -3.06 -4.37
N LEU A 91 -19.92 -2.45 -5.32
CA LEU A 91 -18.73 -2.98 -5.93
C LEU A 91 -17.52 -2.18 -5.45
N VAL A 92 -16.65 -2.83 -4.70
CA VAL A 92 -15.44 -2.22 -4.16
C VAL A 92 -14.24 -2.70 -4.96
N LYS A 93 -13.46 -1.75 -5.46
CA LYS A 93 -12.12 -2.07 -5.92
C LYS A 93 -11.25 -2.35 -4.71
N ASN A 94 -10.70 -3.56 -4.68
CA ASN A 94 -10.01 -4.07 -3.52
C ASN A 94 -8.88 -3.14 -3.09
N PRO A 95 -8.72 -2.99 -1.76
CA PRO A 95 -7.54 -2.41 -1.17
C PRO A 95 -6.24 -3.07 -1.70
N SER A 96 -5.10 -2.37 -1.63
CA SER A 96 -3.78 -2.91 -2.03
C SER A 96 -3.48 -4.32 -1.47
N SER A 97 -2.42 -4.94 -1.96
CA SER A 97 -1.98 -6.28 -1.54
C SER A 97 -1.77 -6.44 -0.03
N ARG A 98 -1.66 -5.35 0.75
CA ARG A 98 -1.37 -5.42 2.19
C ARG A 98 -2.57 -5.38 3.12
N TYR A 99 -3.74 -5.00 2.63
CA TYR A 99 -4.94 -4.90 3.46
C TYR A 99 -6.11 -5.66 2.84
N SER A 100 -7.00 -6.15 3.68
CA SER A 100 -8.29 -6.73 3.31
C SER A 100 -9.40 -5.99 4.06
N ILE A 101 -10.52 -5.77 3.39
CA ILE A 101 -11.75 -5.29 4.03
C ILE A 101 -12.44 -6.52 4.60
N TYR A 102 -12.90 -6.41 5.85
CA TYR A 102 -13.62 -7.47 6.53
C TYR A 102 -15.12 -7.15 6.54
N TYR A 103 -15.90 -8.04 5.95
CA TYR A 103 -17.34 -7.87 5.72
C TYR A 103 -18.15 -8.66 6.76
N ASP A 104 -17.95 -8.31 8.02
CA ASP A 104 -18.62 -8.97 9.13
C ASP A 104 -19.50 -8.00 9.91
N ARG A 105 -20.59 -8.52 10.47
CA ARG A 105 -21.60 -7.74 11.19
C ARG A 105 -21.00 -7.03 12.40
N ASP A 106 -20.14 -7.72 13.15
CA ASP A 106 -19.54 -7.22 14.39
C ASP A 106 -18.46 -6.15 14.13
N GLY A 107 -17.91 -6.16 12.91
CA GLY A 107 -16.91 -5.21 12.44
C GLY A 107 -17.49 -4.03 11.67
N ALA A 108 -18.81 -3.94 11.52
CA ALA A 108 -19.46 -2.97 10.67
C ALA A 108 -20.38 -2.04 11.46
N ALA A 109 -20.31 -0.75 11.16
CA ALA A 109 -21.23 0.25 11.65
C ALA A 109 -21.91 0.97 10.48
N VAL A 110 -23.21 1.21 10.58
CA VAL A 110 -23.98 1.91 9.55
C VAL A 110 -24.77 3.02 10.20
N ARG A 111 -24.79 4.18 9.55
CA ARG A 111 -25.57 5.35 9.96
C ARG A 111 -26.31 5.89 8.76
N LEU A 112 -27.59 6.24 8.93
CA LEU A 112 -28.40 6.85 7.88
C LEU A 112 -28.98 8.17 8.42
N GLY A 113 -28.34 9.28 8.10
CA GLY A 113 -28.69 10.60 8.63
C GLY A 113 -28.72 10.61 10.16
N SER A 114 -29.88 10.97 10.74
CA SER A 114 -30.14 10.96 12.18
C SER A 114 -30.79 9.66 12.69
N LEU A 115 -31.07 8.69 11.82
CA LEU A 115 -31.80 7.49 12.19
C LEU A 115 -30.90 6.46 12.86
N ASN A 116 -31.47 5.75 13.83
CA ASN A 116 -30.84 4.58 14.43
C ASN A 116 -30.88 3.44 13.41
N VAL A 117 -29.72 2.86 13.11
CA VAL A 117 -29.61 1.79 12.13
C VAL A 117 -29.04 0.53 12.78
N ALA A 118 -29.66 -0.61 12.47
CA ALA A 118 -29.17 -1.92 12.86
C ALA A 118 -28.74 -2.71 11.61
N VAL A 119 -27.50 -3.19 11.60
CA VAL A 119 -26.96 -4.04 10.52
C VAL A 119 -27.56 -5.44 10.64
N LEU A 120 -28.34 -5.85 9.65
CA LEU A 120 -28.91 -7.18 9.62
C LEU A 120 -27.91 -8.20 9.12
N ASN A 121 -27.28 -7.94 7.98
CA ASN A 121 -26.35 -8.89 7.39
C ASN A 121 -25.43 -8.19 6.39
N ILE A 122 -24.24 -8.76 6.23
CA ILE A 122 -23.29 -8.36 5.19
C ILE A 122 -22.86 -9.63 4.48
N THR A 123 -23.08 -9.68 3.18
CA THR A 123 -22.58 -10.75 2.34
C THR A 123 -21.54 -10.17 1.39
N SER A 124 -20.43 -10.86 1.20
CA SER A 124 -19.38 -10.44 0.27
C SER A 124 -19.00 -11.58 -0.65
N GLN A 125 -18.81 -11.28 -1.92
CA GLN A 125 -18.35 -12.22 -2.93
C GLN A 125 -17.21 -11.61 -3.76
N PRO A 126 -16.08 -12.30 -3.88
CA PRO A 126 -15.03 -11.87 -4.79
C PRO A 126 -15.52 -11.98 -6.24
N VAL A 127 -15.44 -10.88 -6.98
CA VAL A 127 -15.81 -10.84 -8.41
C VAL A 127 -14.58 -11.01 -9.29
N SER A 128 -13.47 -10.40 -8.88
CA SER A 128 -12.16 -10.53 -9.53
C SER A 128 -11.05 -10.37 -8.49
N LYS A 129 -9.79 -10.55 -8.90
CA LYS A 129 -8.63 -10.34 -8.02
C LYS A 129 -8.65 -8.96 -7.34
N ASP A 130 -9.08 -7.94 -8.08
CA ASP A 130 -9.06 -6.55 -7.64
C ASP A 130 -10.46 -5.99 -7.33
N HIS A 131 -11.52 -6.79 -7.36
CA HIS A 131 -12.87 -6.30 -7.06
C HIS A 131 -13.66 -7.30 -6.22
N THR A 132 -14.31 -6.77 -5.19
CA THR A 132 -15.22 -7.51 -4.31
C THR A 132 -16.58 -6.83 -4.36
N ALA A 133 -17.62 -7.60 -4.64
CA ALA A 133 -18.99 -7.14 -4.48
C ALA A 133 -19.44 -7.48 -3.06
N PHE A 134 -20.15 -6.57 -2.41
CA PHE A 134 -20.79 -6.87 -1.14
C PHE A 134 -22.21 -6.28 -1.10
N SER A 135 -23.11 -7.00 -0.45
CA SER A 135 -24.48 -6.59 -0.21
C SER A 135 -24.66 -6.34 1.28
N LEU A 136 -25.15 -5.15 1.60
CA LEU A 136 -25.41 -4.70 2.96
C LEU A 136 -26.91 -4.66 3.20
N PHE A 137 -27.37 -5.40 4.20
CA PHE A 137 -28.75 -5.39 4.67
C PHE A 137 -28.83 -4.71 6.02
N PHE A 138 -29.66 -3.67 6.13
CA PHE A 138 -29.84 -2.94 7.38
C PHE A 138 -31.27 -2.44 7.56
N VAL A 139 -31.65 -2.20 8.81
CA VAL A 139 -32.95 -1.61 9.18
C VAL A 139 -32.69 -0.25 9.80
N ALA A 140 -33.45 0.75 9.37
CA ALA A 140 -33.43 2.08 9.96
C ALA A 140 -34.73 2.30 10.73
N ASP A 141 -34.61 2.65 12.01
CA ASP A 141 -35.73 2.98 12.88
C ASP A 141 -36.02 4.48 12.77
N GLY A 142 -37.15 4.81 12.14
CA GLY A 142 -37.53 6.19 11.78
C GLY A 142 -38.80 6.26 10.96
N ASN A 143 -39.53 7.38 11.07
CA ASN A 143 -40.77 7.57 10.33
C ASN A 143 -40.48 7.68 8.83
N ARG A 144 -41.32 7.06 7.99
CA ARG A 144 -41.09 6.95 6.53
C ARG A 144 -40.98 8.29 5.80
N SER A 145 -41.43 9.38 6.42
CA SER A 145 -41.41 10.76 5.92
C SER A 145 -40.10 11.51 6.16
N ASP A 146 -39.27 11.06 7.11
CA ASP A 146 -38.20 11.91 7.65
C ASP A 146 -36.88 11.78 6.87
N VAL A 147 -36.80 10.84 5.93
CA VAL A 147 -35.66 10.71 5.02
C VAL A 147 -35.85 11.64 3.83
N VAL A 148 -35.75 12.96 4.08
CA VAL A 148 -35.86 14.01 3.07
C VAL A 148 -34.64 14.05 2.13
N SER A 149 -33.47 13.65 2.61
CA SER A 149 -32.26 13.34 1.82
C SER A 149 -31.20 12.99 2.85
N GLY A 150 -30.89 11.70 3.01
CA GLY A 150 -29.97 11.23 4.06
C GLY A 150 -28.54 11.10 3.55
N GLU A 151 -27.57 11.31 4.44
CA GLU A 151 -26.21 10.79 4.27
C GLU A 151 -26.15 9.37 4.83
N LEU A 152 -25.81 8.38 4.00
CA LEU A 152 -25.52 7.01 4.43
C LEU A 152 -24.02 6.88 4.66
N VAL A 153 -23.63 6.55 5.88
CA VAL A 153 -22.24 6.26 6.24
C VAL A 153 -22.15 4.79 6.60
N VAL A 154 -21.27 4.05 5.93
CA VAL A 154 -20.96 2.65 6.23
C VAL A 154 -19.49 2.57 6.59
N GLU A 155 -19.20 2.01 7.73
CA GLU A 155 -17.86 1.81 8.26
C GLU A 155 -17.63 0.30 8.38
N LEU A 156 -16.59 -0.20 7.73
CA LEU A 156 -16.19 -1.61 7.72
C LEU A 156 -14.80 -1.75 8.33
N GLY A 157 -14.55 -2.80 9.10
CA GLY A 157 -13.21 -3.10 9.58
C GLY A 157 -12.24 -3.42 8.45
N ALA A 158 -11.01 -2.90 8.53
CA ALA A 158 -9.90 -3.29 7.68
C ALA A 158 -8.86 -4.09 8.49
N LYS A 159 -8.28 -5.12 7.89
CA LYS A 159 -7.24 -5.97 8.48
C LYS A 159 -6.00 -6.02 7.60
N HIS A 160 -4.84 -6.30 8.21
CA HIS A 160 -3.61 -6.56 7.45
C HIS A 160 -3.63 -7.98 6.87
N LYS A 161 -3.16 -8.13 5.62
CA LYS A 161 -3.02 -9.44 4.95
C LYS A 161 -1.75 -10.20 5.33
N LEU A 162 -0.70 -9.48 5.76
CA LEU A 162 0.66 -10.03 5.93
C LEU A 162 1.01 -10.40 7.36
N TYR A 163 0.24 -9.94 8.35
CA TYR A 163 0.50 -10.26 9.75
C TYR A 163 -0.37 -11.44 10.17
N VAL A 164 0.26 -12.41 10.83
CA VAL A 164 -0.39 -13.58 11.43
C VAL A 164 -1.37 -13.15 12.54
N ASP A 165 -1.22 -11.94 13.05
CA ASP A 165 -2.18 -11.32 13.97
C ASP A 165 -3.32 -10.62 13.25
N TYR A 166 -4.54 -10.95 13.68
CA TYR A 166 -5.82 -10.46 13.19
C TYR A 166 -6.13 -9.02 13.64
N ASP A 167 -5.12 -8.21 13.91
CA ASP A 167 -5.30 -6.89 14.45
C ASP A 167 -6.02 -5.98 13.44
N LYS A 168 -6.97 -5.20 13.98
CA LYS A 168 -7.71 -4.20 13.22
C LYS A 168 -6.70 -3.16 12.71
N ALA A 169 -6.45 -3.20 11.41
CA ALA A 169 -5.57 -2.26 10.72
C ALA A 169 -6.21 -0.86 10.59
N GLY A 170 -7.53 -0.79 10.69
CA GLY A 170 -8.25 0.46 10.47
C GLY A 170 -9.71 0.26 10.09
N HIS A 171 -10.27 1.31 9.49
CA HIS A 171 -11.67 1.42 9.12
C HIS A 171 -11.80 1.88 7.68
N PHE A 172 -12.57 1.15 6.90
CA PHE A 172 -12.97 1.52 5.55
C PHE A 172 -14.33 2.20 5.59
N ASN A 173 -14.33 3.49 5.31
CA ASN A 173 -15.49 4.36 5.41
C ASN A 173 -16.04 4.68 4.02
N ILE A 174 -17.32 4.40 3.85
CA ILE A 174 -18.11 4.71 2.67
C ILE A 174 -19.11 5.78 3.07
N ARG A 175 -19.17 6.85 2.29
CA ARG A 175 -20.17 7.92 2.46
C ARG A 175 -20.94 8.06 1.18
N CYS A 176 -22.26 7.88 1.26
CA CYS A 176 -23.17 8.12 0.15
C CYS A 176 -24.08 9.29 0.49
N GLN A 177 -24.11 10.29 -0.37
CA GLN A 177 -24.95 11.48 -0.26
C GLN A 177 -26.21 11.34 -1.11
N ASN A 178 -27.25 12.08 -0.75
CA ASN A 178 -28.54 12.09 -1.43
C ASN A 178 -29.22 10.71 -1.45
N VAL A 179 -29.08 9.95 -0.37
CA VAL A 179 -29.78 8.68 -0.19
C VAL A 179 -31.23 9.00 0.17
N ALA A 180 -32.10 8.94 -0.83
CA ALA A 180 -33.54 9.14 -0.71
C ALA A 180 -34.29 8.00 -1.38
N ARG A 181 -35.55 7.80 -1.01
CA ARG A 181 -36.45 6.78 -1.58
C ARG A 181 -36.92 7.09 -3.02
N GLY A 182 -36.37 8.13 -3.66
CA GLY A 182 -36.80 8.68 -4.95
C GLY A 182 -35.64 9.09 -5.87
N ARG A 183 -35.97 9.60 -7.06
CA ARG A 183 -34.99 9.91 -8.13
C ARG A 183 -34.05 11.07 -7.74
N GLY A 184 -32.86 10.70 -7.28
CA GLY A 184 -31.68 11.56 -7.18
C GLY A 184 -30.44 10.75 -7.57
N ARG A 185 -29.42 11.41 -8.10
CA ARG A 185 -28.13 10.75 -8.35
C ARG A 185 -27.42 10.58 -7.00
N ILE A 186 -27.35 9.34 -6.52
CA ILE A 186 -26.58 9.00 -5.32
C ILE A 186 -25.10 9.11 -5.67
N ILE A 187 -24.36 9.88 -4.87
CA ILE A 187 -22.91 10.02 -5.01
C ILE A 187 -22.29 9.32 -3.82
N CYS A 188 -21.42 8.35 -4.08
CA CYS A 188 -20.72 7.61 -3.04
C CYS A 188 -19.23 7.82 -3.17
N ASP A 189 -18.60 8.18 -2.06
CA ASP A 189 -17.16 8.26 -1.89
C ASP A 189 -16.70 7.23 -0.87
N SER A 190 -15.45 6.79 -1.01
CA SER A 190 -14.82 5.86 -0.10
C SER A 190 -13.47 6.39 0.37
N SER A 191 -13.18 6.14 1.64
CA SER A 191 -11.92 6.50 2.29
C SER A 191 -11.48 5.36 3.19
N LEU A 192 -10.18 5.10 3.24
CA LEU A 192 -9.60 4.15 4.19
C LEU A 192 -8.82 4.93 5.24
N HIS A 193 -9.22 4.77 6.50
CA HIS A 193 -8.47 5.26 7.65
C HIS A 193 -7.69 4.11 8.26
N ILE A 194 -6.37 4.13 8.10
CA ILE A 194 -5.47 3.14 8.69
C ILE A 194 -5.07 3.65 10.08
N LEU A 195 -5.36 2.85 11.11
CA LEU A 195 -4.82 3.03 12.45
C LEU A 195 -3.36 2.60 12.37
N SER A 196 -2.46 3.57 12.29
CA SER A 196 -1.03 3.29 12.17
C SER A 196 -0.52 2.64 13.48
N CYS A 197 -0.39 1.31 13.51
CA CYS A 197 0.57 0.67 14.41
C CYS A 197 1.97 0.96 13.85
N PHE A 198 2.55 2.07 14.28
CA PHE A 198 4.00 2.24 14.20
C PHE A 198 4.62 1.16 15.09
N LEU A 199 5.36 0.24 14.46
CA LEU A 199 6.24 -0.70 15.12
C LEU A 199 7.67 -0.37 14.68
#